data_AF-A0A963LT60-F1
#
_entry.id   AF-A0A963LT60-F1
#
_cell.length_a   1.000
_cell.length_b   1.000
_cell.length_c   1.000
_cell.angle_alpha   90.00
_cell.angle_beta   90.00
_cell.angle_gamma   90.00
#
_symmetry.space_group_name_H-M   'P 1'
#
loop_
_entity.id
_entity.type
_entity.pdbx_description
1 polymer ?
#
loop_
_entity_poly.entity_id
_entity_poly.type
_entity_poly.pdbx_seq_one_letter_code
_entity_poly.pdbx_strand_id
1 'polypeptide(L)' 'GDEFVLLLPEIDQDAAHVMMPKLQATLLARMRERNWPVTFSIGVLTWRGGDVAAEDLIKIADRLMYDIKHNGKDAIA' A
#
# COMPACT_ATOMS: atom_id res chain seq x y z
N GLY A 1 -5.70 -13.94 7.67
CA GLY A 1 -4.48 -13.13 7.44
C GLY A 1 -4.81 -11.68 7.65
N ASP A 2 -3.78 -10.84 7.67
CA ASP A 2 -3.82 -9.38 7.85
C ASP A 2 -3.28 -8.64 6.61
N GLU A 3 -3.17 -9.35 5.48
CA GLU A 3 -2.67 -8.85 4.20
C GLU A 3 -3.83 -8.60 3.23
N PHE A 4 -3.79 -7.45 2.58
CA PHE A 4 -4.82 -6.97 1.66
C PHE A 4 -4.18 -6.38 0.41
N VAL A 5 -4.81 -6.57 -0.74
CA VAL A 5 -4.39 -5.99 -2.03
C VAL A 5 -5.50 -5.09 -2.56
N LEU A 6 -5.14 -3.88 -2.99
CA LEU A 6 -6.04 -2.97 -3.69
C LEU A 6 -5.60 -2.84 -5.14
N LEU A 7 -6.50 -3.19 -6.07
CA LEU A 7 -6.31 -2.92 -7.49
C LEU A 7 -7.06 -1.63 -7.85
N LEU A 8 -6.32 -0.65 -8.35
CA LEU A 8 -6.84 0.68 -8.63
C LEU A 8 -6.69 0.98 -10.13
N PRO A 9 -7.69 0.64 -10.95
CA PRO A 9 -7.64 0.95 -12.38
C PRO A 9 -7.63 2.46 -12.60
N GLU A 10 -6.98 2.90 -13.68
CA GLU A 10 -6.92 4.31 -14.10
C GLU A 10 -6.27 5.28 -13.10
N ILE A 11 -5.58 4.75 -12.08
CA ILE A 11 -4.75 5.53 -11.17
C ILE A 11 -3.31 5.47 -11.65
N ASP A 12 -2.78 6.64 -11.99
CA ASP A 12 -1.38 6.78 -12.32
C ASP A 12 -0.54 7.15 -11.08
N GLN A 13 0.78 7.26 -11.27
CA GLN A 13 1.71 7.45 -10.15
C GLN A 13 1.44 8.75 -9.39
N ASP A 14 1.11 9.83 -10.08
CA ASP A 14 0.86 11.14 -9.45
C ASP A 14 -0.43 11.09 -8.61
N ALA A 15 -1.49 10.49 -9.15
CA ALA A 15 -2.72 10.25 -8.41
C ALA A 15 -2.51 9.32 -7.20
N ALA A 16 -1.69 8.28 -7.35
CA ALA A 16 -1.32 7.37 -6.26
C ALA A 16 -0.58 8.10 -5.13
N HIS A 17 0.40 8.94 -5.45
CA HIS A 17 1.15 9.73 -4.46
C HIS A 17 0.24 10.66 -3.63
N VAL A 18 -0.85 11.17 -4.22
CA VAL A 18 -1.82 12.01 -3.50
C VAL A 18 -2.82 11.18 -2.69
N MET A 19 -3.24 10.03 -3.20
CA MET A 19 -4.29 9.21 -2.59
C MET A 19 -3.77 8.35 -1.42
N MET A 20 -2.58 7.77 -1.55
CA MET A 20 -2.07 6.79 -0.57
C MET A 20 -1.87 7.38 0.84
N PRO A 21 -1.31 8.59 1.02
CA PRO A 21 -1.23 9.22 2.34
C PRO A 21 -2.61 9.47 2.97
N LYS A 22 -3.62 9.82 2.15
CA LYS A 22 -5.00 10.02 2.64
C LYS A 22 -5.62 8.71 3.11
N LEU A 23 -5.37 7.63 2.38
CA LEU A 23 -5.81 6.29 2.75
C LEU A 23 -5.16 5.87 4.09
N GLN A 24 -3.85 5.97 4.22
CA GLN A 24 -3.13 5.63 5.45
C GLN A 24 -3.64 6.46 6.64
N ALA A 25 -3.78 7.78 6.48
CA ALA A 25 -4.28 8.66 7.53
C ALA A 25 -5.70 8.28 7.98
N THR A 26 -6.57 7.93 7.03
CA THR A 26 -7.95 7.51 7.30
C THR A 26 -7.99 6.19 8.07
N LEU A 27 -7.19 5.21 7.66
CA LEU A 27 -7.08 3.92 8.34
C LEU A 27 -6.55 4.08 9.77
N LEU A 28 -5.47 4.86 9.96
CA LEU A 28 -4.90 5.14 11.27
C LEU A 28 -5.88 5.91 12.18
N ALA A 29 -6.69 6.82 11.63
CA ALA A 29 -7.73 7.50 12.40
C ALA A 29 -8.78 6.50 12.91
N ARG A 30 -9.24 5.56 12.07
CA ARG A 30 -10.20 4.52 12.46
C ARG A 30 -9.66 3.55 13.50
N MET A 31 -8.38 3.20 13.43
CA MET A 31 -7.75 2.36 14.47
C MET A 31 -7.69 3.11 15.81
N ARG A 32 -7.31 4.39 15.78
CA ARG A 32 -7.26 5.24 16.98
C ARG A 32 -8.63 5.45 17.62
N GLU A 33 -9.68 5.69 16.83
CA GLU A 33 -11.07 5.81 17.31
C GLU A 33 -11.55 4.57 18.07
N ARG A 34 -10.97 3.40 17.78
CA ARG A 34 -11.29 2.12 18.42
C ARG A 34 -10.28 1.70 19.48
N ASN A 35 -9.29 2.55 19.79
CA ASN A 35 -8.16 2.24 20.67
C ASN A 35 -7.38 0.98 20.26
N TRP A 36 -7.27 0.70 18.97
CA TRP A 36 -6.49 -0.42 18.45
C TRP A 36 -5.05 0.02 18.14
N PRO A 37 -4.03 -0.63 18.73
CA PRO A 37 -2.62 -0.31 18.48
C PRO A 37 -2.13 -0.94 17.17
N VAL A 38 -2.81 -0.62 16.06
CA VAL A 38 -2.56 -1.18 14.73
C VAL A 38 -2.14 -0.07 13.78
N THR A 39 -1.05 -0.32 13.05
CA THR A 39 -0.51 0.55 11.99
C THR A 39 -0.53 -0.20 10.66
N PHE A 40 -0.31 0.51 9.55
CA PHE A 40 -0.37 -0.06 8.21
C PHE A 40 0.95 0.16 7.48
N SER A 41 1.52 -0.92 6.93
CA SER A 41 2.65 -0.84 5.99
C SER A 41 2.10 -1.10 4.60
N ILE A 42 2.30 -0.16 3.67
CA ILE A 42 1.63 -0.17 2.37
C ILE A 42 2.69 -0.08 1.27
N GLY A 43 2.79 -1.12 0.44
CA GLY A 43 3.56 -1.07 -0.81
C GLY A 43 2.66 -0.67 -1.98
N VAL A 44 3.11 0.27 -2.81
CA VAL A 44 2.33 0.84 -3.91
C VAL A 44 3.10 0.67 -5.22
N LEU A 45 2.41 0.16 -6.23
CA LEU A 45 2.98 -0.03 -7.57
C LEU A 45 1.99 0.49 -8.61
N THR A 46 2.48 1.31 -9.54
CA THR A 46 1.71 1.72 -10.72
C THR A 46 2.30 1.12 -11.96
N TRP A 47 1.47 0.55 -12.82
CA TRP A 47 1.86 -0.07 -14.09
C TRP A 47 1.17 0.65 -15.25
N ARG A 48 1.96 1.17 -16.21
CA ARG A 48 1.45 1.97 -17.34
C ARG A 48 1.36 1.19 -18.67
N GLY A 49 1.50 -0.14 -18.63
CA GLY A 49 1.26 -1.02 -19.78
C GLY A 49 2.44 -1.91 -20.13
N GLY A 50 2.18 -2.88 -21.02
CA GLY A 50 3.06 -4.01 -21.33
C GLY A 50 2.50 -5.32 -20.76
N ASP A 51 2.91 -6.44 -21.36
CA ASP A 51 2.52 -7.78 -20.91
C ASP A 51 3.30 -8.11 -19.64
N VAL A 52 2.63 -7.99 -18.50
CA VAL A 52 3.16 -8.43 -17.21
C VAL A 52 2.10 -9.27 -16.52
N ALA A 53 2.51 -10.37 -15.92
CA ALA A 53 1.62 -11.23 -15.18
C ALA A 53 1.20 -10.53 -13.88
N ALA A 54 -0.07 -10.70 -13.47
CA ALA A 54 -0.58 -10.11 -12.24
C ALA A 54 0.22 -10.60 -11.02
N GLU A 55 0.68 -11.85 -11.04
CA GLU A 55 1.50 -12.43 -9.99
C GLU A 55 2.82 -11.68 -9.79
N ASP A 56 3.42 -11.17 -10.87
CA ASP A 56 4.69 -10.44 -10.78
C ASP A 56 4.50 -9.04 -10.21
N LEU A 57 3.39 -8.37 -10.55
CA LEU A 57 3.02 -7.09 -9.93
C LEU A 57 2.78 -7.26 -8.42
N ILE A 58 2.09 -8.33 -8.03
CA ILE A 58 1.83 -8.63 -6.61
C ILE A 58 3.14 -8.89 -5.86
N LYS A 59 4.07 -9.68 -6.44
CA LYS A 59 5.39 -9.93 -5.82
C LYS A 59 6.20 -8.64 -5.63
N ILE A 60 6.13 -7.71 -6.58
CA ILE A 60 6.83 -6.42 -6.45
C ILE A 60 6.21 -5.60 -5.31
N ALA A 61 4.87 -5.50 -5.27
CA ALA A 61 4.18 -4.79 -4.19
C ALA A 61 4.43 -5.41 -2.81
N ASP A 62 4.47 -6.74 -2.72
CA ASP A 62 4.80 -7.48 -1.51
C ASP A 62 6.23 -7.19 -1.04
N ARG A 63 7.20 -7.15 -1.98
CA ARG A 63 8.58 -6.78 -1.68
C ARG A 63 8.71 -5.37 -1.12
N LEU A 64 8.01 -4.40 -1.71
CA LEU A 64 7.97 -3.02 -1.21
C LEU A 64 7.44 -2.96 0.23
N MET A 65 6.35 -3.70 0.51
CA MET A 65 5.84 -3.83 1.87
C MET A 65 6.85 -4.50 2.82
N TYR A 66 7.54 -5.54 2.37
CA TYR A 66 8.54 -6.25 3.18
C TYR A 66 9.68 -5.32 3.58
N ASP A 67 10.14 -4.46 2.68
CA ASP A 67 11.18 -3.46 2.94
C ASP A 67 10.72 -2.47 4.02
N ILE A 68 9.46 -2.00 3.97
CA ILE A 68 8.87 -1.15 5.01
C ILE A 68 8.84 -1.87 6.36
N LYS A 69 8.45 -3.15 6.37
CA LYS A 69 8.38 -3.96 7.61
C LYS A 69 9.76 -4.09 8.28
N HIS A 70 10.85 -4.03 7.51
CA HIS A 70 12.23 -4.11 8.01
C HIS A 70 12.83 -2.75 8.40
N ASN A 71 12.34 -1.64 7.85
CA ASN A 71 12.91 -0.30 8.05
C ASN A 71 12.18 0.60 9.07
N GLY A 72 11.21 0.07 9.82
CA GLY A 72 10.55 0.81 10.91
C GLY A 72 9.03 0.68 10.99
N LYS A 73 8.40 0.07 9.97
CA LYS A 73 6.92 -0.08 9.85
C LYS A 73 6.20 1.28 9.75
N ASP A 74 4.90 1.24 9.50
CA ASP A 74 4.02 2.42 9.38
C ASP A 74 4.46 3.44 8.30
N ALA A 75 4.89 2.95 7.15
CA ALA A 75 5.29 3.77 6.01
C ALA A 75 4.60 3.32 4.71
N ILE A 76 4.78 4.14 3.69
CA ILE A 76 4.36 3.89 2.31
C ILE A 76 5.64 3.84 1.46
N ALA A 77 5.76 2.83 0.59
CA ALA A 77 6.85 2.70 -0.39
C ALA A 77 6.30 2.49 -1.80
#